data_AF-A0A7J9RKH5-F1
#
_entry.id   AF-A0A7J9RKH5-F1
#
_cell.length_a   1.000
_cell.length_b   1.000
_cell.length_c   1.000
_cell.angle_alpha   90.00
_cell.angle_beta   90.00
_cell.angle_gamma   90.00
#
_symmetry.space_group_name_H-M   'P 1'
#
loop_
_entity.id
_entity.type
_entity.pdbx_description
1 polymer ?
#
loop_
_entity_poly.entity_id
_entity_poly.type
_entity_poly.pdbx_seq_one_letter_code
_entity_poly.pdbx_strand_id
1 'polypeptide(L)'
;VSGTPYIKKMGDYCKDCSLHFKKSCPISDMYWNFLEENQAHFRGNHRMAMPMRTLAKRTQQAKDTAKEVTHYVRQMMTEGQTLDPKILESIKS
;
A
#
# COMPACT_ATOMS: atom_id res chain seq x y z
N VAL A 1 8.63 -7.27 -2.32
CA VAL A 1 7.53 -6.27 -2.39
C VAL A 1 8.11 -4.87 -2.46
N SER A 2 7.37 -3.92 -3.05
CA SER A 2 7.79 -2.51 -3.17
C SER A 2 6.59 -1.57 -3.04
N GLY A 3 6.82 -0.34 -2.60
CA GLY A 3 5.80 0.72 -2.62
C GLY A 3 5.77 1.49 -3.95
N THR A 4 4.79 2.38 -4.09
CA THR A 4 4.63 3.28 -5.25
C THR A 4 5.89 4.10 -5.60
N PRO A 5 6.70 4.59 -4.64
CA PRO A 5 7.91 5.36 -4.97
C PRO A 5 8.92 4.60 -5.84
N TYR A 6 9.00 3.27 -5.69
CA TYR A 6 9.89 2.45 -6.52
C TYR A 6 9.39 2.39 -7.97
N ILE A 7 8.10 2.10 -8.18
CA ILE A 7 7.47 2.04 -9.50
C ILE A 7 7.63 3.38 -10.22
N LYS A 8 7.36 4.49 -9.52
CA LYS A 8 7.50 5.85 -10.07
C LYS A 8 8.95 6.19 -10.44
N LYS A 9 9.94 5.71 -9.67
CA LYS A 9 11.36 5.99 -9.95
C LYS A 9 11.89 5.17 -11.12
N MET A 10 11.41 3.93 -11.26
CA MET A 10 11.97 2.94 -12.18
C MET A 10 11.25 2.87 -13.54
N GLY A 11 10.14 3.59 -13.72
CA GLY A 11 9.39 3.59 -14.97
C GLY A 11 8.51 4.82 -15.14
N ASP A 12 7.79 4.88 -16.27
CA ASP A 12 6.92 5.97 -16.69
C ASP A 12 5.42 5.66 -16.59
N TYR A 13 5.06 4.43 -16.19
CA TYR A 13 3.68 3.97 -16.04
C TYR A 13 2.78 4.89 -15.20
N CYS A 14 3.33 5.60 -14.20
CA CYS A 14 2.54 6.49 -13.37
C CYS A 14 2.00 7.72 -14.13
N LYS A 15 2.53 8.05 -15.32
CA LYS A 15 2.07 9.19 -16.12
C LYS A 15 0.71 8.92 -16.78
N ASP A 16 0.54 7.73 -17.32
CA ASP A 16 -0.67 7.34 -18.08
C ASP A 16 -1.62 6.45 -17.25
N CYS A 17 -1.29 6.19 -15.99
CA CYS A 17 -2.14 5.41 -15.10
C CYS A 17 -3.41 6.18 -14.73
N SER A 18 -4.55 5.51 -14.76
CA SER A 18 -5.84 6.06 -14.30
C SER A 18 -5.86 6.41 -12.80
N LEU A 19 -4.92 5.89 -12.02
CA LEU A 19 -4.78 6.15 -10.59
C LEU A 19 -3.64 7.16 -10.34
N HIS A 20 -3.92 8.17 -9.51
CA HIS A 20 -2.90 9.14 -9.16
C HIS A 20 -1.92 8.53 -8.13
N PHE A 21 -0.62 8.57 -8.44
CA PHE A 21 0.44 7.93 -7.66
C PHE A 21 0.52 8.32 -6.17
N LYS A 22 -0.01 9.49 -5.77
CA LYS A 22 -0.10 9.89 -4.34
C LYS A 22 -1.49 9.76 -3.73
N LYS A 23 -2.54 9.86 -4.54
CA LYS A 23 -3.91 10.02 -4.05
C LYS A 23 -4.58 8.65 -4.09
N SER A 24 -4.92 8.19 -5.28
CA SER A 24 -5.67 6.94 -5.47
C SER A 24 -4.82 5.66 -5.56
N CYS A 25 -3.52 5.70 -5.90
CA CYS A 25 -2.71 4.48 -6.07
C CYS A 25 -2.62 3.64 -4.77
N PRO A 26 -3.06 2.36 -4.74
CA PRO A 26 -3.13 1.57 -3.50
C PRO A 26 -1.80 0.92 -3.08
N ILE A 27 -0.79 0.91 -3.96
CA ILE A 27 0.40 0.06 -3.81
C ILE A 27 1.20 0.37 -2.54
N SER A 28 1.37 1.63 -2.17
CA SER A 28 2.11 1.98 -0.95
C SER A 28 1.38 1.54 0.33
N ASP A 29 0.06 1.65 0.33
CA ASP A 29 -0.79 1.23 1.45
C ASP A 29 -0.78 -0.30 1.58
N MET A 30 -0.96 -1.01 0.47
CA MET A 30 -0.82 -2.48 0.42
C MET A 30 0.58 -2.95 0.83
N TYR A 31 1.63 -2.21 0.48
CA TYR A 31 2.99 -2.50 0.93
C TYR A 31 3.10 -2.43 2.46
N TRP A 32 2.53 -1.39 3.09
CA TRP A 32 2.57 -1.27 4.55
C TRP A 32 1.71 -2.32 5.24
N ASN A 33 0.50 -2.57 4.73
CA ASN A 33 -0.36 -3.63 5.28
C ASN A 33 0.28 -5.01 5.14
N PHE A 34 0.94 -5.31 4.02
CA PHE A 34 1.68 -6.56 3.85
C PHE A 34 2.78 -6.72 4.90
N LEU A 35 3.53 -5.65 5.22
CA LEU A 35 4.55 -5.71 6.27
C LEU A 35 3.96 -5.89 7.67
N GLU A 36 2.82 -5.27 7.95
CA GLU A 36 2.10 -5.43 9.23
C GLU A 36 1.57 -6.88 9.38
N GLU A 37 0.86 -7.40 8.38
CA GLU A 37 0.31 -8.77 8.37
C GLU A 37 1.42 -9.82 8.55
N ASN A 38 2.60 -9.59 7.98
CA ASN A 38 3.70 -10.55 7.98
C ASN A 38 4.83 -10.19 8.97
N GLN A 39 4.60 -9.26 9.90
CA GLN A 39 5.64 -8.74 10.80
C GLN A 39 6.38 -9.84 11.57
N ALA A 40 5.66 -10.89 12.01
CA ALA A 40 6.25 -12.02 12.73
C ALA A 40 7.30 -12.77 11.89
N HIS A 41 7.06 -12.93 10.58
CA HIS A 41 7.95 -13.62 9.67
C HIS A 41 9.23 -12.84 9.32
N PHE A 42 9.22 -11.52 9.51
CA PHE A 42 10.38 -10.66 9.25
C PHE A 42 11.31 -10.49 10.46
N ARG A 43 10.99 -11.09 11.60
CA ARG A 43 11.85 -11.06 12.79
C ARG A 43 13.21 -11.68 12.48
N GLY A 44 14.29 -10.99 12.82
CA GLY A 44 15.67 -11.42 12.57
C GLY A 44 16.19 -11.17 11.14
N ASN A 45 15.34 -10.77 10.19
CA ASN A 45 15.79 -10.46 8.83
C ASN A 45 16.45 -9.08 8.77
N HIS A 46 17.78 -9.06 8.64
CA HIS A 46 18.59 -7.82 8.59
C HIS A 46 18.15 -6.85 7.48
N ARG A 47 17.78 -7.37 6.30
CA ARG A 47 17.32 -6.53 5.17
C ARG A 47 16.01 -5.82 5.50
N MET A 48 15.19 -6.43 6.34
CA MET A 48 13.87 -5.90 6.73
C MET A 48 13.93 -4.99 7.96
N ALA A 49 15.06 -4.92 8.67
CA ALA A 49 15.18 -4.14 9.91
C ALA A 49 14.73 -2.68 9.75
N MET A 50 15.16 -2.02 8.67
CA MET A 50 14.81 -0.62 8.38
C MET A 50 13.32 -0.45 8.03
N PRO A 51 12.74 -1.18 7.07
CA PRO A 51 11.29 -1.18 6.83
C PRO A 51 10.44 -1.43 8.07
N MET A 52 10.80 -2.43 8.89
CA MET A 52 10.05 -2.78 10.10
C MET A 52 10.13 -1.68 11.16
N ARG A 53 11.28 -1.01 11.31
CA ARG A 53 11.41 0.15 12.19
C ARG A 53 10.57 1.33 11.74
N THR A 54 10.47 1.54 10.42
CA THR A 54 9.60 2.59 9.86
C THR A 54 8.13 2.26 10.07
N LEU A 55 7.74 1.00 9.87
CA LEU A 55 6.38 0.52 10.14
C LEU A 55 5.99 0.75 11.61
N ALA A 56 6.89 0.45 12.56
CA ALA A 56 6.65 0.64 13.99
C ALA A 56 6.40 2.11 14.39
N LYS A 57 6.85 3.08 13.58
CA LYS A 57 6.63 4.52 13.81
C LYS A 57 5.36 5.06 13.17
N ARG A 58 4.65 4.27 12.34
CA ARG A 58 3.39 4.71 11.72
C ARG A 58 2.30 4.80 12.78
N THR A 59 1.43 5.80 12.65
CA THR A 59 0.27 5.97 13.53
C THR A 59 -0.72 4.83 13.32
N GLN A 60 -1.56 4.56 14.34
CA GLN A 60 -2.60 3.54 14.23
C GLN A 60 -3.55 3.86 13.06
N GLN A 61 -3.97 5.12 12.92
CA GLN A 61 -4.76 5.58 11.77
C GLN A 61 -4.11 5.22 10.43
N ALA A 62 -2.81 5.47 10.27
CA ALA A 62 -2.10 5.16 9.03
C ALA A 62 -1.92 3.66 8.75
N LYS A 63 -2.07 2.81 9.77
CA LYS A 63 -2.12 1.35 9.63
C LYS A 63 -3.54 0.88 9.29
N ASP A 64 -4.55 1.48 9.92
CA ASP A 64 -5.96 1.17 9.68
C ASP A 64 -6.35 1.55 8.24
N THR A 65 -5.97 2.74 7.76
CA THR A 65 -6.12 3.13 6.35
C THR A 65 -5.45 2.13 5.42
N ALA A 66 -4.23 1.68 5.73
CA ALA A 66 -3.52 0.72 4.89
C ALA A 66 -4.24 -0.64 4.80
N LYS A 67 -4.82 -1.08 5.92
CA LYS A 67 -5.64 -2.29 6.01
C LYS A 67 -6.94 -2.14 5.22
N GLU A 68 -7.63 -1.01 5.36
CA GLU A 68 -8.88 -0.72 4.65
C GLU A 68 -8.68 -0.65 3.12
N VAL A 69 -7.64 0.06 2.66
CA VAL A 69 -7.26 0.09 1.24
C VAL A 69 -6.98 -1.33 0.73
N THR A 70 -6.25 -2.14 1.50
CA THR A 70 -5.94 -3.51 1.08
C THR A 70 -7.19 -4.38 1.01
N HIS A 71 -8.10 -4.23 1.97
CA HIS A 71 -9.37 -4.97 1.98
C HIS A 71 -10.22 -4.62 0.76
N TYR A 72 -10.41 -3.32 0.48
CA TYR A 72 -11.13 -2.85 -0.69
C TYR A 72 -10.55 -3.42 -2.00
N VAL A 73 -9.23 -3.31 -2.18
CA VAL A 73 -8.57 -3.82 -3.40
C VAL A 73 -8.74 -5.34 -3.53
N ARG A 74 -8.53 -6.10 -2.45
CA ARG A 74 -8.72 -7.56 -2.46
C ARG A 74 -10.16 -7.93 -2.81
N GLN A 75 -11.15 -7.21 -2.28
CA GLN A 75 -12.56 -7.43 -2.57
C GLN A 75 -12.87 -7.20 -4.05
N MET A 76 -12.55 -6.01 -4.58
CA MET A 76 -12.81 -5.67 -5.98
C MET A 76 -12.14 -6.65 -6.95
N MET A 77 -10.88 -7.02 -6.68
CA MET A 77 -10.16 -7.99 -7.51
C MET A 77 -10.78 -9.39 -7.44
N THR A 78 -11.28 -9.81 -6.28
CA THR A 78 -11.97 -11.10 -6.11
C THR A 78 -13.30 -11.13 -6.87
N GLU A 79 -14.01 -10.01 -6.91
CA GLU A 79 -15.27 -9.84 -7.63
C GLU A 79 -15.06 -9.55 -9.14
N GLY A 80 -13.81 -9.45 -9.61
CA GLY A 80 -13.48 -9.12 -11.00
C GLY A 80 -13.82 -7.67 -11.39
N GLN A 81 -13.99 -6.79 -10.41
CA GLN A 81 -14.33 -5.39 -10.60
C GLN A 81 -13.09 -4.49 -10.71
N THR A 82 -13.27 -3.32 -11.32
CA THR A 82 -12.25 -2.29 -11.41
C THR A 82 -12.19 -1.43 -10.15
N LEU A 83 -11.03 -0.88 -9.84
CA LEU A 83 -10.87 0.05 -8.72
C LEU A 83 -11.45 1.42 -9.06
N ASP A 84 -12.26 1.98 -8.16
CA ASP A 84 -12.75 3.36 -8.24
C ASP A 84 -11.74 4.31 -7.56
N PRO A 85 -11.13 5.25 -8.31
CA PRO A 85 -10.21 6.25 -7.75
C PRO A 85 -10.85 7.08 -6.63
N LYS A 86 -12.16 7.39 -6.70
CA LYS A 86 -12.84 8.23 -5.70
C LYS A 86 -12.98 7.52 -4.36
N ILE A 87 -13.27 6.22 -4.39
CA ILE A 87 -13.34 5.39 -3.17
C ILE A 87 -11.95 5.33 -2.54
N LEU A 88 -10.91 5.08 -3.34
CA LEU A 88 -9.53 5.05 -2.85
C LEU A 88 -9.07 6.37 -2.24
N GLU A 89 -9.50 7.50 -2.82
CA GLU A 89 -9.21 8.83 -2.26
C GLU A 89 -10.02 9.11 -0.99
N SER A 90 -11.26 8.64 -0.90
CA SER A 90 -12.10 8.75 0.29
C SER A 90 -11.52 7.99 1.49
N ILE A 91 -10.99 6.78 1.29
CA ILE A 91 -10.39 5.97 2.38
C ILE A 91 -9.13 6.64 2.95
N LYS A 92 -8.40 7.40 2.12
CA LYS A 92 -7.10 7.99 2.46
C LYS A 92 -7.17 9.44 2.95
N SER A 93 -8.36 10.04 2.89
CA SER A 93 -8.62 11.40 3.37
C SER A 93 -8.74 11.43 4.89
#